data_AF-A0A940YY75-F1
#
_entry.id   AF-A0A940YY75-F1
#
_cell.length_a   1.000
_cell.length_b   1.000
_cell.length_c   1.000
_cell.angle_alpha   90.00
_cell.angle_beta   90.00
_cell.angle_gamma   90.00
#
_symmetry.space_group_name_H-M   'P 1'
#
loop_
_entity.id
_entity.type
_entity.pdbx_description
1 polymer ?
#
loop_
_entity_poly.entity_id
_entity_poly.type
_entity_poly.pdbx_seq_one_letter_code
_entity_poly.pdbx_strand_id
1 'polypeptide(L)'
;MGGRVAELAEVRARALAGPSEKATAAQHAKGKLTARERIALLLDAGSFCEVEQLRRHRASGFGLEARKPYTDGVVTGWGTVEGRTVFVYAH
;
A
#
# COMPACT_ATOMS: atom_id res chain seq x y z
N MET A 1 2.23 26.71 -10.20
CA MET A 1 1.39 25.76 -9.44
C MET A 1 1.76 24.27 -9.63
N GLY A 2 2.85 23.91 -10.34
CA GLY A 2 3.16 22.50 -10.68
C GLY A 2 4.02 21.70 -9.67
N GLY A 3 4.84 22.34 -8.84
CA GLY A 3 5.87 21.63 -8.04
C GLY A 3 5.31 20.67 -6.98
N ARG A 4 4.40 21.13 -6.11
CA ARG A 4 3.85 20.30 -5.01
C ARG A 4 2.97 19.14 -5.48
N VAL A 5 2.31 19.30 -6.63
CA VAL A 5 1.48 18.22 -7.21
C VAL A 5 2.36 17.12 -7.79
N ALA A 6 3.44 17.48 -8.49
CA ALA A 6 4.41 16.53 -9.01
C ALA A 6 5.09 15.74 -7.87
N GLU A 7 5.53 16.44 -6.82
CA GLU A 7 6.12 15.81 -5.64
C GLU A 7 5.16 14.79 -4.98
N LEU A 8 3.88 15.15 -4.82
CA LEU A 8 2.89 14.24 -4.27
C LEU A 8 2.70 13.00 -5.15
N ALA A 9 2.69 13.16 -6.48
CA ALA A 9 2.58 12.04 -7.41
C ALA A 9 3.76 11.08 -7.29
N GLU A 10 4.99 11.60 -7.20
CA GLU A 10 6.20 10.79 -6.98
C GLU A 10 6.17 10.04 -5.64
N VAL A 11 5.73 10.70 -4.57
CA VAL A 11 5.58 10.08 -3.25
C VAL A 11 4.56 8.94 -3.29
N ARG A 12 3.42 9.14 -3.94
CA ARG A 12 2.39 8.08 -4.12
C ARG A 12 2.91 6.92 -4.96
N ALA A 13 3.62 7.19 -6.05
CA ALA A 13 4.22 6.14 -6.88
C ALA A 13 5.21 5.28 -6.07
N ARG A 14 6.05 5.89 -5.23
CA ARG A 14 6.95 5.16 -4.33
C ARG A 14 6.19 4.33 -3.28
N ALA A 15 5.10 4.85 -2.73
CA ALA A 15 4.27 4.09 -1.78
C ALA A 15 3.58 2.89 -2.44
N LEU A 16 3.19 2.99 -3.72
CA LEU A 16 2.60 1.89 -4.50
C LEU A 16 3.64 0.81 -4.84
N ALA A 17 4.85 1.21 -5.25
CA ALA A 17 5.93 0.28 -5.58
C ALA A 17 6.38 -0.56 -4.36
N GLY A 18 6.13 -0.05 -3.15
CA GLY A 18 6.53 -0.70 -1.91
C GLY A 18 8.03 -0.56 -1.63
N PRO A 19 8.51 -1.16 -0.52
CA PRO A 19 9.86 -0.91 -0.03
C PRO A 19 10.97 -1.66 -0.78
N SER A 20 10.63 -2.69 -1.57
CA SER A 20 11.63 -3.51 -2.25
C SER A 20 11.01 -4.41 -3.32
N GLU A 21 11.47 -4.28 -4.57
CA GLU A 21 11.14 -5.21 -5.66
C GLU A 21 11.55 -6.65 -5.31
N LYS A 22 12.68 -6.82 -4.59
CA LYS A 22 13.12 -8.13 -4.09
C LYS A 22 12.11 -8.77 -3.14
N ALA A 23 11.45 -7.98 -2.29
CA ALA A 23 10.42 -8.49 -1.38
C ALA A 23 9.18 -8.94 -2.16
N THR A 24 8.76 -8.17 -3.16
CA THR A 24 7.68 -8.54 -4.09
C THR A 24 8.00 -9.85 -4.82
N ALA A 25 9.18 -9.95 -5.44
CA ALA A 25 9.62 -11.16 -6.13
C ALA A 25 9.70 -12.38 -5.19
N ALA A 26 10.17 -12.20 -3.96
CA ALA A 26 10.22 -13.29 -2.97
C ALA A 26 8.83 -13.76 -2.51
N GLN A 27 7.84 -12.86 -2.50
CA GLN A 27 6.44 -13.22 -2.21
C GLN A 27 5.85 -14.04 -3.38
N HIS A 28 6.05 -13.58 -4.61
CA HIS A 28 5.59 -14.29 -5.82
C HIS A 28 6.27 -15.64 -5.98
N ALA A 29 7.56 -15.76 -5.69
CA ALA A 29 8.30 -17.02 -5.72
C ALA A 29 7.75 -18.08 -4.73
N LYS A 30 7.03 -17.65 -3.69
CA LYS A 30 6.31 -18.53 -2.75
C LYS A 30 4.90 -18.89 -3.22
N GLY A 31 4.49 -18.48 -4.43
CA GLY A 31 3.14 -18.65 -4.94
C GLY A 31 2.11 -17.74 -4.25
N LYS A 32 2.56 -16.68 -3.58
CA LYS A 32 1.69 -15.75 -2.84
C LYS A 32 1.53 -14.44 -3.58
N LEU A 33 0.35 -13.84 -3.44
CA LEU A 33 0.09 -12.47 -3.85
C LEU A 33 0.59 -11.46 -2.80
N THR A 34 0.87 -10.24 -3.24
CA THR A 34 1.10 -9.06 -2.39
C THR A 34 -0.21 -8.60 -1.73
N ALA A 35 -0.12 -7.64 -0.79
CA ALA A 35 -1.32 -7.06 -0.15
C ALA A 35 -2.26 -6.39 -1.15
N ARG A 36 -1.73 -5.60 -2.08
CA ARG A 36 -2.53 -4.90 -3.09
C ARG A 36 -3.13 -5.84 -4.12
N GLU A 37 -2.40 -6.87 -4.55
CA GLU A 37 -2.94 -7.88 -5.46
C GLU A 37 -4.10 -8.67 -4.84
N ARG A 38 -4.02 -9.00 -3.53
CA ARG A 38 -5.14 -9.63 -2.82
C ARG A 38 -6.38 -8.73 -2.76
N ILE A 39 -6.18 -7.44 -2.45
CA ILE A 39 -7.28 -6.46 -2.42
C ILE A 39 -7.90 -6.30 -3.81
N ALA A 40 -7.07 -6.19 -4.85
CA ALA A 40 -7.54 -6.08 -6.23
C ALA A 40 -8.27 -7.34 -6.73
N LEU A 41 -7.92 -8.52 -6.20
CA LEU A 41 -8.63 -9.76 -6.51
C LEU A 41 -10.00 -9.85 -5.81
N LEU A 42 -10.10 -9.31 -4.59
CA LEU A 42 -11.32 -9.37 -3.78
C LEU A 42 -12.37 -8.35 -4.22
N LEU A 43 -11.94 -7.12 -4.49
CA LEU A 43 -12.83 -6.00 -4.76
C LEU A 43 -13.18 -5.89 -6.24
N ASP A 44 -14.36 -5.33 -6.53
CA ASP A 44 -14.77 -5.01 -7.89
C ASP A 44 -13.74 -4.05 -8.51
N ALA A 45 -13.44 -4.26 -9.80
CA ALA A 45 -12.39 -3.52 -10.50
C ALA A 45 -12.58 -1.99 -10.41
N GLY A 46 -11.54 -1.28 -9.99
CA GLY A 46 -11.55 0.18 -9.86
C GLY A 46 -12.31 0.72 -8.64
N SER A 47 -12.89 -0.14 -7.78
CA SER A 47 -13.65 0.31 -6.61
C SER A 47 -12.78 0.65 -5.39
N PHE A 48 -11.53 0.19 -5.34
CA PHE A 48 -10.69 0.36 -4.15
C PHE A 48 -10.27 1.82 -3.93
N CYS A 49 -10.66 2.34 -2.78
CA CYS A 49 -10.26 3.63 -2.25
C CYS A 49 -9.36 3.41 -1.02
N GLU A 50 -8.05 3.60 -1.21
CA GLU A 50 -7.06 3.45 -0.15
C GLU A 50 -7.08 4.63 0.82
N VAL A 51 -6.94 4.34 2.11
CA VAL A 51 -6.86 5.33 3.18
C VAL A 51 -5.46 5.28 3.80
N GLU A 52 -4.91 6.45 4.15
CA GLU A 52 -3.64 6.55 4.89
C GLU A 52 -2.41 5.92 4.18
N GLN A 53 -2.42 5.87 2.84
CA GLN A 53 -1.32 5.34 2.00
C GLN A 53 0.07 5.87 2.39
N LEU A 54 0.17 7.13 2.82
CA LEU A 54 1.44 7.79 3.12
C LEU A 54 1.84 7.69 4.61
N ARG A 55 1.12 6.89 5.41
CA ARG A 55 1.41 6.69 6.83
C ARG A 55 2.76 6.00 7.03
N ARG A 56 3.46 6.40 8.09
CA ARG A 56 4.76 5.88 8.54
C ARG A 56 4.77 5.85 10.07
N HIS A 57 5.35 4.83 10.69
CA HIS A 57 5.45 4.81 12.16
C HIS A 57 6.22 6.01 12.73
N ARG A 58 5.90 6.32 13.99
CA ARG A 58 6.61 7.32 14.81
C ARG A 58 7.56 6.70 15.83
N ALA A 59 7.64 5.37 15.89
CA ALA A 59 8.54 4.66 16.79
C ALA A 59 10.00 5.04 16.56
N SER A 60 10.76 5.02 17.65
CA SER A 60 12.19 5.28 17.75
C SER A 60 12.87 4.15 18.53
N GLY A 61 14.19 4.00 18.38
CA GLY A 61 14.99 2.93 18.95
C GLY A 61 15.25 1.81 17.95
N PHE A 62 16.33 1.06 18.18
CA PHE A 62 16.75 -0.10 17.41
C PHE A 62 16.94 0.15 15.90
N GLY A 63 17.19 1.41 15.50
CA GLY A 63 17.39 1.79 14.10
C GLY A 63 16.10 1.91 13.27
N LEU A 64 14.92 1.86 13.90
CA LEU A 64 13.63 2.01 13.22
C LEU A 64 13.48 3.37 12.54
N GLU A 65 14.16 4.40 13.04
CA GLU A 65 14.18 5.74 12.46
C GLU A 65 14.68 5.75 11.02
N ALA A 66 15.60 4.84 10.67
CA ALA A 66 16.17 4.71 9.35
C ALA A 66 15.25 3.94 8.37
N ARG A 67 14.24 3.22 8.87
CA ARG A 67 13.39 2.33 8.06
C ARG A 67 11.91 2.55 8.35
N LYS A 68 11.35 3.61 7.76
CA LYS A 68 9.93 3.91 7.86
C LYS A 68 9.25 3.70 6.50
N PRO A 69 8.82 2.49 6.12
CA PRO A 69 8.10 2.30 4.87
C PRO A 69 6.76 3.06 4.89
N TYR A 70 6.26 3.44 3.72
CA TYR A 70 4.88 3.89 3.58
C TYR A 70 3.91 2.73 3.91
N THR A 71 2.66 3.09 4.23
CA THR A 71 1.59 2.20 4.73
C THR A 71 1.85 1.52 6.08
N ASP A 72 3.06 1.66 6.65
CA ASP A 72 3.49 1.02 7.89
C ASP A 72 3.25 -0.50 7.94
N GLY A 73 3.27 -1.15 6.76
CA GLY A 73 3.11 -2.60 6.63
C GLY A 73 1.67 -3.09 6.49
N VAL A 74 0.67 -2.21 6.43
CA VAL A 74 -0.74 -2.59 6.18
C VAL A 74 -1.39 -1.68 5.16
N VAL A 75 -2.07 -2.25 4.17
CA VAL A 75 -2.90 -1.50 3.22
C VAL A 75 -4.34 -1.52 3.74
N THR A 76 -4.97 -0.37 3.90
CA THR A 76 -6.34 -0.23 4.41
C THR A 76 -7.19 0.61 3.47
N GLY A 77 -8.51 0.39 3.49
CA GLY A 77 -9.43 1.21 2.71
C GLY A 77 -10.82 0.61 2.62
N TRP A 78 -11.54 1.01 1.58
CA TRP A 78 -12.86 0.49 1.25
C TRP A 78 -13.00 0.31 -0.26
N GLY A 79 -14.02 -0.44 -0.67
CA GLY A 79 -14.40 -0.61 -2.07
C GLY A 79 -15.71 -1.38 -2.14
N THR A 80 -15.97 -2.07 -3.24
CA THR A 80 -17.19 -2.88 -3.39
C THR A 80 -16.87 -4.35 -3.67
N VAL A 81 -17.76 -5.23 -3.23
CA VAL A 81 -17.80 -6.65 -3.63
C VAL A 81 -19.22 -6.92 -4.09
N GLU A 82 -19.39 -7.30 -5.36
CA GLU A 82 -20.71 -7.46 -5.98
C GLU A 82 -21.58 -6.19 -5.80
N GLY A 83 -20.96 -5.01 -5.96
CA GLY A 83 -21.60 -3.71 -5.83
C GLY A 83 -21.91 -3.26 -4.39
N ARG A 84 -21.55 -4.06 -3.37
CA ARG A 84 -21.82 -3.75 -1.95
C ARG A 84 -20.57 -3.20 -1.28
N THR A 85 -20.69 -2.06 -0.61
CA THR A 85 -19.57 -1.43 0.09
C THR A 85 -19.01 -2.31 1.20
N VAL A 86 -17.70 -2.51 1.21
CA VAL A 86 -16.96 -3.23 2.26
C VAL A 86 -15.70 -2.45 2.66
N PHE A 87 -15.27 -2.64 3.90
CA PHE A 87 -13.99 -2.13 4.41
C PHE A 87 -12.99 -3.28 4.49
N VAL A 88 -11.73 -3.01 4.12
CA VAL A 88 -10.69 -4.02 3.99
C VAL A 88 -9.37 -3.57 4.59
N TYR A 89 -8.58 -4.54 5.06
CA TYR A 89 -7.17 -4.38 5.32
C TYR A 89 -6.39 -5.62 4.87
N ALA A 90 -5.12 -5.44 4.46
CA ALA A 90 -4.22 -6.54 4.12
C ALA A 90 -2.78 -6.23 4.54
N HIS A 91 -2.09 -7.23 5.10
CA HIS A 91 -0.67 -7.21 5.45
C HIS A 91 0.08 -8.26 4.62
#